data_AF-A0A4P7SHV5-F1
#
_entry.id   AF-A0A4P7SHV5-F1
#
_cell.length_a   1.000
_cell.length_b   1.000
_cell.length_c   1.000
_cell.angle_alpha   90.00
_cell.angle_beta   90.00
_cell.angle_gamma   90.00
#
_symmetry.space_group_name_H-M   'P 1'
#
loop_
_entity.id
_entity.type
_entity.pdbx_description
1 polymer ?
#
loop_
_entity_poly.entity_id
_entity_poly.type
_entity_poly.pdbx_seq_one_letter_code
_entity_poly.pdbx_strand_id
1 'polypeptide(L)'
;MARPKIKLNSPGMRDVLNSAGVRAALREEARPILAEAQRIAPEDTGAYKASLRIVDATTDRAVVRVVATDRKALVIEARSGVLSRSAKGKARARSRERARVRRAERRHERQIQAMEDREE
;
A
#
# COMPACT_ATOMS: atom_id res chain seq x y z
N MET A 1 -21.19 3.20 32.38
CA MET A 1 -21.10 4.13 31.23
C MET A 1 -21.41 3.36 29.95
N ALA A 2 -22.30 3.87 29.09
CA ALA A 2 -22.68 3.19 27.85
C ALA A 2 -21.53 3.25 26.82
N ARG A 3 -21.20 2.12 26.20
CA ARG A 3 -20.21 2.06 25.10
C ARG A 3 -20.82 2.68 23.84
N PRO A 4 -20.21 3.72 23.23
CA PRO A 4 -20.72 4.27 21.99
C PRO A 4 -20.65 3.22 20.88
N LYS A 5 -21.80 2.88 20.29
CA LYS A 5 -21.88 2.04 19.09
C LYS A 5 -21.73 2.93 17.85
N ILE A 6 -20.54 2.93 17.25
CA ILE A 6 -20.29 3.63 15.99
C ILE A 6 -20.72 2.73 14.83
N LYS A 7 -21.71 3.16 14.05
CA LYS A 7 -22.08 2.51 12.80
C LYS A 7 -21.12 2.99 11.70
N LEU A 8 -20.09 2.19 11.44
CA LEU A 8 -19.03 2.51 10.45
C LEU A 8 -19.54 2.61 9.01
N ASN A 9 -20.74 2.12 8.70
CA ASN A 9 -21.41 2.30 7.39
C ASN A 9 -22.50 3.37 7.45
N SER A 10 -22.26 4.48 8.14
CA SER A 10 -23.10 5.67 7.98
C SER A 10 -22.79 6.37 6.65
N PRO A 11 -23.74 7.10 6.05
CA PRO A 11 -23.49 7.90 4.85
C PRO A 11 -22.24 8.79 4.99
N GLY A 12 -22.08 9.45 6.14
CA GLY A 12 -20.91 10.30 6.39
C GLY A 12 -19.57 9.53 6.39
N MET A 13 -19.51 8.29 6.89
CA MET A 13 -18.28 7.50 6.80
C MET A 13 -17.98 7.08 5.36
N ARG A 14 -19.02 6.76 4.58
CA ARG A 14 -18.87 6.48 3.14
C ARG A 14 -18.28 7.68 2.42
N ASP A 15 -18.71 8.89 2.74
CA ASP A 15 -18.19 10.12 2.12
C ASP A 15 -16.71 10.34 2.44
N VAL A 16 -16.33 10.15 3.72
CA VAL A 16 -14.93 10.21 4.14
C VAL A 16 -14.08 9.19 3.39
N LEU A 17 -14.52 7.93 3.33
CA LEU A 17 -13.81 6.84 2.65
C LEU A 17 -13.73 6.98 1.13
N ASN A 18 -14.56 7.85 0.54
CA ASN A 18 -14.57 8.14 -0.90
C ASN A 18 -13.99 9.52 -1.24
N SER A 19 -13.54 10.27 -0.23
CA SER A 19 -13.03 11.63 -0.38
C SER A 19 -11.83 11.71 -1.33
N ALA A 20 -11.64 12.90 -1.91
CA ALA A 20 -10.53 13.18 -2.83
C ALA A 20 -9.16 12.96 -2.16
N GLY A 21 -9.02 13.33 -0.89
CA GLY A 21 -7.79 13.12 -0.12
C GLY A 21 -7.44 11.63 0.03
N VAL A 22 -8.42 10.78 0.35
CA VAL A 22 -8.22 9.33 0.42
C VAL A 22 -7.81 8.76 -0.95
N ARG A 23 -8.45 9.19 -2.04
CA ARG A 23 -8.08 8.76 -3.39
C ARG A 23 -6.67 9.19 -3.78
N ALA A 24 -6.28 10.41 -3.47
CA ALA A 24 -4.94 10.92 -3.73
C ALA A 24 -3.90 10.07 -2.98
N ALA A 25 -4.10 9.83 -1.69
CA ALA A 25 -3.21 9.00 -0.89
C ALA A 25 -3.10 7.56 -1.43
N LEU A 26 -4.21 6.96 -1.86
CA LEU A 26 -4.19 5.62 -2.47
C LEU A 26 -3.43 5.59 -3.81
N ARG A 27 -3.57 6.63 -4.64
CA ARG A 27 -2.81 6.76 -5.89
C ARG A 27 -1.32 6.95 -5.63
N GLU A 28 -0.95 7.73 -4.63
CA GLU A 28 0.45 7.89 -4.22
C GLU A 28 1.08 6.56 -3.81
N GLU A 29 0.35 5.72 -3.07
CA GLU A 29 0.82 4.36 -2.74
C GLU A 29 0.87 3.42 -3.95
N ALA A 30 0.00 3.62 -4.94
CA ALA A 30 -0.04 2.80 -6.16
C ALA A 30 1.08 3.13 -7.16
N ARG A 31 1.52 4.40 -7.25
CA ARG A 31 2.61 4.85 -8.14
C ARG A 31 3.89 4.01 -8.05
N PRO A 32 4.50 3.76 -6.86
CA PRO A 32 5.72 2.95 -6.78
C PRO A 32 5.47 1.48 -7.16
N ILE A 33 4.25 0.96 -6.96
CA ILE A 33 3.90 -0.40 -7.38
C ILE A 33 3.86 -0.47 -8.91
N LEU A 34 3.24 0.51 -9.57
CA LEU A 34 3.21 0.61 -11.03
C LEU A 34 4.64 0.75 -11.60
N ALA A 35 5.45 1.65 -11.04
CA ALA A 35 6.83 1.85 -11.48
C ALA A 35 7.66 0.55 -11.39
N GLU A 36 7.55 -0.17 -10.27
CA GLU A 36 8.21 -1.46 -10.11
C GLU A 36 7.68 -2.51 -11.09
N ALA A 37 6.36 -2.59 -11.28
CA ALA A 37 5.75 -3.50 -12.25
C ALA A 37 6.25 -3.22 -13.68
N GLN A 38 6.34 -1.96 -14.08
CA GLN A 38 6.90 -1.56 -15.38
C GLN A 38 8.39 -1.91 -15.50
N ARG A 39 9.16 -1.77 -14.41
CA ARG A 39 10.58 -2.11 -14.38
C ARG A 39 10.86 -3.60 -14.56
N ILE A 40 10.04 -4.47 -13.96
CA ILE A 40 10.24 -5.93 -14.01
C ILE A 40 9.39 -6.63 -15.08
N ALA A 41 8.61 -5.87 -15.84
CA ALA A 41 7.78 -6.40 -16.90
C ALA A 41 8.65 -7.10 -17.97
N PRO A 42 8.27 -8.29 -18.44
CA PRO A 42 9.01 -8.96 -19.50
C PRO A 42 8.94 -8.16 -20.81
N GLU A 43 10.10 -8.00 -21.46
CA GLU A 43 10.23 -7.35 -22.76
C GLU A 43 10.26 -8.41 -23.87
N ASP A 44 9.07 -8.76 -24.34
CA ASP A 44 8.87 -9.51 -25.60
C ASP A 44 8.55 -8.50 -26.72
N THR A 45 7.32 -7.99 -26.69
CA THR A 45 6.80 -6.97 -27.62
C THR A 45 6.58 -5.62 -26.94
N GLY A 46 6.84 -5.52 -25.64
CA GLY A 46 6.55 -4.33 -24.82
C GLY A 46 5.05 -4.05 -24.57
N ALA A 47 4.13 -4.69 -25.30
CA ALA A 47 2.69 -4.46 -25.19
C ALA A 47 2.13 -4.64 -23.77
N TYR A 48 2.58 -5.67 -23.06
CA TYR A 48 2.19 -5.88 -21.66
C TYR A 48 2.63 -4.71 -20.78
N LYS A 49 3.89 -4.27 -20.88
CA LYS A 49 4.46 -3.15 -20.13
C LYS A 49 3.70 -1.85 -20.42
N ALA A 50 3.37 -1.60 -21.68
CA ALA A 50 2.59 -0.45 -22.11
C ALA A 50 1.14 -0.47 -21.61
N SER A 51 0.58 -1.67 -21.37
CA SER A 51 -0.78 -1.84 -20.84
C SER A 51 -0.90 -1.60 -19.33
N LEU A 52 0.22 -1.50 -18.61
CA LEU A 52 0.24 -1.31 -17.16
C LEU A 52 -0.21 0.10 -16.80
N ARG A 53 -1.27 0.20 -15.98
CA ARG A 53 -1.81 1.49 -15.54
C ARG A 53 -2.49 1.41 -14.18
N ILE A 54 -2.66 2.58 -13.57
CA ILE A 54 -3.49 2.75 -12.38
C ILE A 54 -4.92 3.05 -12.81
N VAL A 55 -5.89 2.39 -12.18
CA VAL A 55 -7.32 2.65 -12.35
C VAL A 55 -7.98 2.81 -10.99
N ASP A 56 -8.95 3.71 -10.91
CA ASP A 56 -9.79 3.81 -9.74
C ASP A 56 -10.96 2.82 -9.85
N ALA A 57 -11.21 2.08 -8.78
CA ALA A 57 -12.40 1.27 -8.61
C ALA A 57 -13.14 1.82 -7.39
N THR A 58 -14.38 2.28 -7.55
CA THR A 58 -15.17 2.79 -6.43
C THR A 58 -16.31 1.83 -6.16
N THR A 59 -16.44 1.42 -4.90
CA THR A 59 -17.57 0.64 -4.41
C THR A 59 -18.22 1.35 -3.22
N ASP A 60 -18.06 0.79 -2.03
CA ASP A 60 -18.33 1.35 -0.71
C ASP A 60 -17.20 2.29 -0.22
N ARG A 61 -16.00 2.15 -0.77
CA ARG A 61 -14.82 2.98 -0.46
C ARG A 61 -14.00 3.26 -1.73
N ALA A 62 -13.12 4.25 -1.65
CA ALA A 62 -12.13 4.46 -2.69
C ALA A 62 -11.17 3.26 -2.74
N VAL A 63 -11.02 2.66 -3.92
CA VAL A 63 -10.01 1.64 -4.20
C VAL A 63 -9.23 2.09 -5.43
N VAL A 64 -7.92 1.87 -5.39
CA VAL A 64 -7.03 2.11 -6.52
C VAL A 64 -6.37 0.78 -6.86
N ARG A 65 -6.39 0.42 -8.15
CA ARG A 65 -5.84 -0.83 -8.65
C ARG A 65 -4.73 -0.53 -9.66
N VAL A 66 -3.66 -1.30 -9.58
CA VAL A 66 -2.69 -1.41 -10.68
C VAL A 66 -3.12 -2.60 -11.53
N VAL A 67 -3.34 -2.37 -12.82
CA VAL A 67 -3.88 -3.37 -13.76
C VAL A 67 -3.05 -3.42 -15.03
N ALA A 68 -3.10 -4.57 -15.70
CA ALA A 68 -2.65 -4.74 -17.08
C ALA A 68 -3.87 -5.02 -17.97
N THR A 69 -3.93 -4.41 -19.14
CA THR A 69 -5.06 -4.57 -20.09
C THR A 69 -4.70 -5.30 -21.38
N ASP A 70 -3.46 -5.79 -21.48
CA ASP A 70 -3.04 -6.64 -22.58
C ASP A 70 -3.85 -7.95 -22.61
N ARG A 71 -4.21 -8.43 -23.81
CA ARG A 71 -4.94 -9.69 -24.01
C ARG A 71 -4.23 -10.89 -23.39
N LYS A 72 -2.89 -10.91 -23.39
CA LYS A 72 -2.07 -11.96 -22.76
C LYS A 72 -1.71 -11.68 -21.31
N ALA A 73 -2.27 -10.63 -20.68
CA ALA A 73 -1.91 -10.24 -19.31
C ALA A 73 -2.08 -11.38 -18.30
N LEU A 74 -3.19 -12.13 -18.34
CA LEU A 74 -3.42 -13.23 -17.40
C LEU A 74 -2.37 -14.35 -17.53
N VAL A 75 -1.97 -14.69 -18.76
CA VAL A 75 -0.93 -15.70 -19.01
C VAL A 75 0.43 -15.22 -18.53
N ILE A 76 0.76 -13.95 -18.79
CA ILE A 76 2.00 -13.34 -18.31
C ILE A 76 2.02 -13.30 -16.79
N GLU A 77 0.95 -12.87 -16.14
CA GLU A 77 0.86 -12.86 -14.67
C GLU A 77 0.92 -14.26 -14.06
N ALA A 78 0.36 -15.29 -14.70
CA ALA A 78 0.44 -16.65 -14.18
C ALA A 78 1.89 -17.17 -14.17
N ARG A 79 2.67 -16.85 -15.21
CA ARG A 79 4.08 -17.27 -15.33
C ARG A 79 5.02 -16.41 -14.54
N SER A 80 4.80 -15.10 -14.60
CA SER A 80 5.75 -14.11 -14.14
C SER A 80 5.28 -13.38 -12.90
N GLY A 81 4.01 -13.38 -12.49
CA GLY A 81 3.54 -12.75 -11.26
C GLY A 81 3.98 -11.30 -11.02
N VAL A 82 4.18 -10.51 -12.09
CA VAL A 82 4.73 -9.14 -12.03
C VAL A 82 3.96 -8.27 -11.05
N LEU A 83 2.64 -8.13 -11.22
CA LEU A 83 1.82 -7.29 -10.34
C LEU A 83 1.87 -7.76 -8.88
N SER A 84 1.83 -9.08 -8.68
CA SER A 84 1.86 -9.69 -7.35
C SER A 84 3.18 -9.44 -6.62
N ARG A 85 4.32 -9.53 -7.33
CA ARG A 85 5.64 -9.31 -6.76
C ARG A 85 5.86 -7.85 -6.44
N SER A 86 5.48 -6.94 -7.33
CA SER A 86 5.59 -5.50 -7.09
C SER A 86 4.80 -5.07 -5.85
N ALA A 87 3.56 -5.55 -5.70
CA ALA A 87 2.74 -5.27 -4.53
C ALA A 87 3.33 -5.86 -3.23
N LYS A 88 3.80 -7.11 -3.27
CA LYS A 88 4.45 -7.77 -2.12
C LYS A 88 5.76 -7.07 -1.73
N GLY A 89 6.53 -6.59 -2.70
CA GLY A 89 7.77 -5.83 -2.48
C GLY A 89 7.50 -4.57 -1.66
N LYS A 90 6.52 -3.75 -2.08
CA LYS A 90 6.10 -2.56 -1.34
C LYS A 90 5.58 -2.90 0.06
N ALA A 91 4.79 -3.96 0.21
CA ALA A 91 4.30 -4.40 1.52
C ALA A 91 5.46 -4.79 2.47
N ARG A 92 6.44 -5.55 1.97
CA ARG A 92 7.65 -5.93 2.75
C ARG A 92 8.48 -4.70 3.15
N ALA A 93 8.64 -3.73 2.26
CA ALA A 93 9.34 -2.48 2.56
C ALA A 93 8.68 -1.72 3.73
N ARG A 94 7.34 -1.60 3.71
CA ARG A 94 6.58 -0.99 4.81
C ARG A 94 6.75 -1.75 6.14
N SER A 95 6.69 -3.08 6.09
CA SER A 95 6.87 -3.89 7.30
C SER A 95 8.28 -3.73 7.90
N ARG A 96 9.31 -3.64 7.05
CA ARG A 96 10.69 -3.39 7.49
C ARG A 96 10.83 -2.01 8.12
N GLU A 97 10.23 -0.99 7.52
CA GLU A 97 10.26 0.37 8.06
C GLU A 97 9.59 0.45 9.43
N ARG A 98 8.40 -0.13 9.57
CA ARG A 98 7.71 -0.23 10.86
C ARG A 98 8.55 -0.96 11.92
N ALA A 99 9.25 -2.03 11.54
CA ALA A 99 10.11 -2.76 12.45
C ALA A 99 11.35 -1.93 12.87
N ARG A 100 11.87 -1.07 11.99
CA ARG A 100 12.97 -0.16 12.30
C ARG A 100 12.54 0.92 13.30
N VAL A 101 11.43 1.60 13.03
CA VAL A 101 10.86 2.62 13.93
C VAL A 101 10.65 2.05 15.33
N ARG A 102 9.98 0.89 15.44
CA ARG A 102 9.76 0.22 16.73
C ARG A 102 11.05 -0.16 17.46
N ARG A 103 12.14 -0.45 16.74
CA ARG A 103 13.44 -0.73 17.36
C ARG A 103 14.11 0.54 17.85
N ALA A 104 13.95 1.65 17.14
CA ALA A 104 14.47 2.96 17.55
C ALA A 104 13.74 3.47 18.81
N GLU A 105 12.40 3.40 18.83
CA GLU A 105 11.57 3.76 19.99
C GLU A 105 12.00 2.99 21.24
N ARG A 106 12.09 1.66 21.15
CA ARG A 106 12.56 0.83 22.27
C ARG A 106 13.99 1.14 22.72
N ARG A 107 14.87 1.59 21.82
CA ARG A 107 16.23 2.00 22.20
C ARG A 107 16.19 3.32 22.95
N HIS A 108 15.35 4.26 22.51
CA HIS A 108 15.19 5.55 23.16
C HIS A 108 14.56 5.40 24.56
N GLU A 109 13.49 4.60 24.68
CA GLU A 109 12.87 4.26 25.97
C GLU A 109 13.88 3.64 26.94
N ARG A 110 14.73 2.72 26.47
CA ARG A 110 15.82 2.14 27.29
C ARG A 110 16.88 3.15 27.69
N GLN A 111 17.18 4.14 26.85
CA GLN A 111 18.12 5.20 27.18
C GLN A 111 17.56 6.14 28.24
N ILE A 112 16.27 6.49 28.14
CA ILE A 112 15.57 7.31 29.16
C ILE A 112 15.59 6.58 30.50
N GLN A 113 15.15 5.32 30.55
CA GLN A 113 15.17 4.54 31.79
C GLN A 113 16.57 4.44 32.39
N ALA A 114 17.59 4.18 31.57
CA ALA A 114 18.97 4.09 32.06
C ALA A 114 19.57 5.44 32.50
N MET A 115 18.99 6.57 32.12
CA MET A 115 19.34 7.89 32.64
C MET A 115 18.64 8.14 33.98
N GLU A 116 17.35 7.82 34.08
CA GLU A 116 16.59 7.88 35.33
C GLU A 116 17.23 7.01 36.42
N ASP A 117 17.60 5.77 36.10
CA ASP A 117 18.25 4.83 37.03
C ASP A 117 19.67 5.29 37.49
N ARG A 118 20.26 6.30 36.85
CA ARG A 118 21.57 6.88 37.25
C ARG A 118 21.43 8.14 38.12
N GLU A 119 20.23 8.71 38.16
CA GLU A 119 19.92 9.90 38.96
C GLU A 119 19.38 9.53 40.36
N GLU A 120 18.98 8.27 40.60
CA GLU A 120 18.72 7.65 41.91
C GLU A 120 19.98 7.04 42.56
#